data_AF-A0A845GZW9-F1
#
_entry.id   AF-A0A845GZW9-F1
#
_cell.length_a   1.000
_cell.length_b   1.000
_cell.length_c   1.000
_cell.angle_alpha   90.00
_cell.angle_beta   90.00
_cell.angle_gamma   90.00
#
_symmetry.space_group_name_H-M   'P 1'
#
loop_
_entity.id
_entity.type
_entity.pdbx_description
1 polymer ?
#
loop_
_entity_poly.entity_id
_entity_poly.type
_entity_poly.pdbx_seq_one_letter_code
_entity_poly.pdbx_strand_id
1 'polypeptide(L)'
;MSLPGPAQPMPGVGVGLRAPHYRQFLEQRPRAAWLEVHTENYLDQAGWDWHVLQQLRRDYPVSLHGVGLGLGSARGFSEQHLDRVRALVQRVEPMLVSEHLCWSAVGDRQLNDLLPLTLDQAALDLLCARVGRVQDVLKRQLLLENVSTYVRFHADAMSEAEFMAALAARTGCGLLLDINNLYVNQCNHGEDALAAIAAIRPGMVGEMHLAGHLVTPEAVIDHHGDTVAEPVWRLYEAALRRFGALPTLVEWDTDIPGLGVLLGEAEKAEALHRQYAAATVADAPRPAAQPATGDQAPALAASQQAFAGALFDARQAPAALALFKGESNGHRYALYRGNLSATWSKTLGAAYPVIQQLVGEEFFGGLAQAYGRAHPSDNGDLNRFGAHFAAFLRAFPHVADYPYLPDMATLEWTLHRAHYAPSADGVTAQQMAALTPEQVETARLTLHPACTLLASEWATIPLWQAHQAGSGVPFPAELASPDFGLVTRPRWKTQVLPLTAASHAALSVLAAGGTFGAALDAAFERDDEYDIAANLQQWIDHALVVRIDA
;
A
#
# COMPACT_ATOMS: atom_id res chain seq x y z
N MET A 1 -5.14 -25.49 -24.38
CA MET A 1 -6.35 -25.46 -23.52
C MET A 1 -6.65 -24.00 -23.27
N SER A 2 -7.82 -23.52 -23.69
CA SER A 2 -8.26 -22.15 -23.42
C SER A 2 -8.34 -21.97 -21.90
N LEU A 3 -7.77 -20.88 -21.38
CA LEU A 3 -7.84 -20.53 -19.97
C LEU A 3 -9.31 -20.45 -19.54
N PRO A 4 -9.70 -20.98 -18.36
CA PRO A 4 -11.02 -20.70 -17.81
C PRO A 4 -11.19 -19.17 -17.69
N GLY A 5 -12.34 -18.64 -18.08
CA GLY A 5 -12.64 -17.22 -17.96
C GLY A 5 -12.56 -16.76 -16.49
N PRO A 6 -12.51 -15.44 -16.23
CA PRO A 6 -12.48 -14.91 -14.86
C PRO A 6 -13.63 -15.49 -14.04
N ALA A 7 -13.35 -15.86 -12.78
CA ALA A 7 -14.36 -16.35 -11.85
C ALA A 7 -15.49 -15.32 -11.77
N GLN A 8 -16.72 -15.73 -12.08
CA GLN A 8 -17.88 -14.84 -11.96
C GLN A 8 -18.04 -14.42 -10.48
N PRO A 9 -18.37 -13.15 -10.19
CA PRO A 9 -18.69 -12.71 -8.83
C PRO A 9 -19.78 -13.59 -8.24
N MET A 10 -19.43 -14.41 -7.25
CA MET A 10 -20.41 -15.21 -6.52
C MET A 10 -21.01 -14.32 -5.43
N PRO A 11 -22.34 -14.23 -5.30
CA PRO A 11 -22.97 -13.48 -4.22
C PRO A 11 -22.56 -14.08 -2.86
N GLY A 12 -22.19 -13.22 -1.91
CA GLY A 12 -21.83 -13.60 -0.54
C GLY A 12 -21.00 -12.54 0.19
N VAL A 13 -20.76 -12.78 1.48
CA VAL A 13 -20.01 -11.85 2.34
C VAL A 13 -18.52 -12.25 2.45
N GLY A 14 -17.65 -11.31 2.07
CA GLY A 14 -16.19 -11.42 2.19
C GLY A 14 -15.63 -10.61 3.36
N VAL A 15 -14.32 -10.69 3.54
CA VAL A 15 -13.59 -9.89 4.54
C VAL A 15 -12.28 -9.34 3.97
N GLY A 16 -11.87 -8.18 4.47
CA GLY A 16 -10.56 -7.61 4.17
C GLY A 16 -9.45 -8.50 4.73
N LEU A 17 -8.50 -8.92 3.87
CA LEU A 17 -7.33 -9.68 4.29
C LEU A 17 -6.20 -8.69 4.65
N ARG A 18 -5.80 -8.67 5.92
CA ARG A 18 -4.68 -7.87 6.43
C ARG A 18 -3.59 -8.77 7.04
N ALA A 19 -2.35 -8.27 7.07
CA ALA A 19 -1.17 -9.04 7.51
C ALA A 19 -1.33 -9.78 8.86
N PRO A 20 -1.96 -9.21 9.91
CA PRO A 20 -2.19 -9.91 11.17
C PRO A 20 -2.96 -11.23 11.03
N HIS A 21 -3.82 -11.37 10.01
CA HIS A 21 -4.66 -12.56 9.81
C HIS A 21 -4.03 -13.60 8.87
N TYR A 22 -2.93 -13.30 8.18
CA TYR A 22 -2.34 -14.18 7.15
C TYR A 22 -2.11 -15.61 7.65
N ARG A 23 -1.51 -15.76 8.84
CA ARG A 23 -1.21 -17.09 9.39
C ARG A 23 -2.47 -17.91 9.63
N GLN A 24 -3.51 -17.30 10.19
CA GLN A 24 -4.76 -18.00 10.48
C GLN A 24 -5.49 -18.41 9.18
N PHE A 25 -5.51 -17.54 8.17
CA PHE A 25 -6.02 -17.93 6.84
C PHE A 25 -5.20 -19.05 6.21
N LEU A 26 -3.87 -18.99 6.32
CA LEU A 26 -2.95 -20.00 5.79
C LEU A 26 -3.06 -21.38 6.48
N GLU A 27 -3.35 -21.41 7.78
CA GLU A 27 -3.40 -22.66 8.56
C GLU A 27 -4.83 -23.23 8.67
N GLN A 28 -5.83 -22.36 8.85
CA GLN A 28 -7.18 -22.77 9.28
C GLN A 28 -8.20 -22.73 8.15
N ARG A 29 -7.95 -21.96 7.08
CA ARG A 29 -8.91 -21.74 5.99
C ARG A 29 -10.33 -21.45 6.49
N PRO A 30 -10.51 -20.38 7.30
CA PRO A 30 -11.82 -20.04 7.85
C PRO A 30 -12.83 -19.75 6.74
N ARG A 31 -14.12 -19.87 7.06
CA ARG A 31 -15.19 -19.60 6.10
C ARG A 31 -15.32 -18.09 5.85
N ALA A 32 -15.05 -17.67 4.61
CA ALA A 32 -15.37 -16.37 4.04
C ALA A 32 -15.72 -16.59 2.57
N ALA A 33 -16.67 -15.83 2.00
CA ALA A 33 -17.07 -16.06 0.60
C ALA A 33 -15.97 -15.66 -0.39
N TRP A 34 -15.18 -14.64 -0.04
CA TRP A 34 -14.07 -14.09 -0.83
C TRP A 34 -13.21 -13.18 0.06
N LEU A 35 -12.04 -12.79 -0.43
CA LEU A 35 -11.09 -11.93 0.27
C LEU A 35 -10.81 -10.66 -0.54
N GLU A 36 -10.79 -9.52 0.13
CA GLU A 36 -10.28 -8.28 -0.47
C GLU A 36 -8.85 -7.98 -0.02
N VAL A 37 -8.05 -7.46 -0.94
CA VAL A 37 -6.73 -6.91 -0.62
C VAL A 37 -6.54 -5.54 -1.28
N HIS A 38 -5.76 -4.68 -0.63
CA HIS A 38 -5.32 -3.41 -1.22
C HIS A 38 -4.30 -3.65 -2.33
N THR A 39 -4.60 -3.17 -3.52
CA THR A 39 -3.81 -3.34 -4.75
C THR A 39 -2.36 -2.92 -4.56
N GLU A 40 -2.15 -1.79 -3.89
CA GLU A 40 -0.85 -1.13 -3.70
C GLU A 40 0.14 -1.98 -2.91
N ASN A 41 -0.36 -2.85 -2.01
CA ASN A 41 0.49 -3.75 -1.21
C ASN A 41 1.12 -4.89 -2.05
N TYR A 42 0.64 -5.12 -3.28
CA TYR A 42 1.05 -6.26 -4.10
C TYR A 42 1.66 -5.84 -5.46
N LEU A 43 1.86 -4.55 -5.71
CA LEU A 43 2.36 -4.06 -6.99
C LEU A 43 3.77 -4.55 -7.34
N ASP A 44 4.61 -4.84 -6.34
CA ASP A 44 5.95 -5.41 -6.54
C ASP A 44 5.90 -6.92 -6.87
N GLN A 45 4.74 -7.60 -6.70
CA GLN A 45 4.51 -9.03 -7.04
C GLN A 45 5.59 -9.98 -6.51
N ALA A 46 6.09 -9.65 -5.32
CA ALA A 46 7.13 -10.36 -4.60
C ALA A 46 6.89 -10.13 -3.11
N GLY A 47 7.67 -10.80 -2.25
CA GLY A 47 7.40 -10.70 -0.82
C GLY A 47 6.68 -11.91 -0.24
N TRP A 48 6.66 -11.91 1.09
CA TRP A 48 5.82 -12.81 1.86
C TRP A 48 4.34 -12.60 1.54
N ASP A 49 3.90 -11.34 1.49
CA ASP A 49 2.53 -10.96 1.20
C ASP A 49 2.06 -11.53 -0.14
N TRP A 50 2.87 -11.37 -1.19
CA TRP A 50 2.62 -11.99 -2.48
C TRP A 50 2.51 -13.51 -2.42
N HIS A 51 3.38 -14.18 -1.65
CA HIS A 51 3.30 -15.62 -1.44
C HIS A 51 1.96 -16.01 -0.76
N VAL A 52 1.56 -15.30 0.29
CA VAL A 52 0.28 -15.52 0.99
C VAL A 52 -0.88 -15.39 0.01
N LEU A 53 -0.93 -14.30 -0.76
CA LEU A 53 -2.00 -14.06 -1.73
C LEU A 53 -2.05 -15.17 -2.80
N GLN A 54 -0.89 -15.62 -3.31
CA GLN A 54 -0.83 -16.70 -4.29
C GLN A 54 -1.28 -18.06 -3.73
N GLN A 55 -1.10 -18.31 -2.43
CA GLN A 55 -1.64 -19.51 -1.78
C GLN A 55 -3.15 -19.38 -1.59
N LEU A 56 -3.62 -18.28 -1.00
CA LEU A 56 -5.02 -18.10 -0.63
C LEU A 56 -5.94 -17.95 -1.86
N ARG A 57 -5.48 -17.33 -2.95
CA ARG A 57 -6.30 -17.19 -4.18
C ARG A 57 -6.68 -18.51 -4.85
N ARG A 58 -6.07 -19.63 -4.43
CA ARG A 58 -6.43 -20.98 -4.89
C ARG A 58 -7.73 -21.46 -4.24
N ASP A 59 -8.00 -20.95 -3.03
CA ASP A 59 -9.09 -21.39 -2.17
C ASP A 59 -10.19 -20.32 -2.04
N TYR A 60 -9.85 -19.04 -2.22
CA TYR A 60 -10.76 -17.90 -2.13
C TYR A 60 -10.74 -17.07 -3.41
N PRO A 61 -11.90 -16.65 -3.94
CA PRO A 61 -11.96 -15.53 -4.87
C PRO A 61 -11.35 -14.28 -4.24
N VAL A 62 -10.68 -13.45 -5.05
CA VAL A 62 -9.98 -12.25 -4.60
C VAL A 62 -10.58 -11.00 -5.26
N SER A 63 -10.84 -9.96 -4.48
CA SER A 63 -11.07 -8.59 -4.97
C SER A 63 -9.78 -7.77 -4.81
N LEU A 64 -9.45 -6.96 -5.82
CA LEU A 64 -8.38 -5.96 -5.73
C LEU A 64 -9.00 -4.58 -5.60
N HIS A 65 -8.80 -3.95 -4.44
CA HIS A 65 -9.29 -2.62 -4.14
C HIS A 65 -8.13 -1.63 -4.17
N GLY A 66 -8.18 -0.61 -5.03
CA GLY A 66 -7.08 0.33 -5.26
C GLY A 66 -7.20 1.59 -4.43
N VAL A 67 -6.08 2.10 -3.91
CA VAL A 67 -5.99 3.37 -3.16
C VAL A 67 -5.02 4.38 -3.80
N GLY A 68 -4.37 4.04 -4.91
CA GLY A 68 -3.21 4.77 -5.45
C GLY A 68 -3.38 5.43 -6.83
N LEU A 69 -4.51 5.22 -7.52
CA LEU A 69 -4.71 5.74 -8.89
C LEU A 69 -5.18 7.20 -8.90
N GLY A 70 -6.05 7.60 -7.97
CA GLY A 70 -6.49 8.98 -7.79
C GLY A 70 -7.13 9.53 -9.05
N LEU A 71 -8.12 8.82 -9.61
CA LEU A 71 -8.68 9.05 -10.95
C LEU A 71 -9.19 10.48 -11.19
N GLY A 72 -9.55 11.21 -10.15
CA GLY A 72 -9.99 12.60 -10.22
C GLY A 72 -8.87 13.64 -10.18
N SER A 73 -7.60 13.24 -10.11
CA SER A 73 -6.47 14.18 -10.11
C SER A 73 -6.34 14.84 -11.50
N ALA A 74 -6.54 16.16 -11.57
CA ALA A 74 -6.45 16.92 -12.81
C ALA A 74 -5.01 16.92 -13.37
N ARG A 75 -4.01 16.76 -12.49
CA ARG A 75 -2.61 16.50 -12.81
C ARG A 75 -2.08 15.38 -11.92
N GLY A 76 -1.06 14.65 -12.39
CA GLY A 76 -0.41 13.61 -11.59
C GLY A 76 -0.93 12.18 -11.78
N PHE A 77 -1.91 11.96 -12.66
CA PHE A 77 -2.29 10.60 -13.06
C PHE A 77 -1.11 9.87 -13.76
N SER A 78 -0.79 8.66 -13.30
CA SER A 78 0.39 7.90 -13.76
C SER A 78 0.01 6.68 -14.59
N GLU A 79 0.33 6.70 -15.90
CA GLU A 79 0.18 5.52 -16.76
C GLU A 79 1.10 4.36 -16.32
N GLN A 80 2.28 4.68 -15.77
CA GLN A 80 3.19 3.66 -15.23
C GLN A 80 2.56 2.92 -14.02
N HIS A 81 1.85 3.65 -13.16
CA HIS A 81 1.14 3.03 -12.05
C HIS A 81 0.00 2.14 -12.57
N LEU A 82 -0.80 2.64 -13.52
CA LEU A 82 -1.85 1.84 -14.17
C LEU A 82 -1.31 0.56 -14.84
N ASP A 83 -0.12 0.62 -15.46
CA ASP A 83 0.53 -0.56 -16.05
C ASP A 83 0.94 -1.60 -14.99
N ARG A 84 1.37 -1.16 -13.79
CA ARG A 84 1.64 -2.07 -12.66
C ARG A 84 0.34 -2.72 -12.16
N VAL A 85 -0.73 -1.95 -12.04
CA VAL A 85 -2.08 -2.46 -11.69
C VAL A 85 -2.54 -3.49 -12.73
N ARG A 86 -2.38 -3.21 -14.04
CA ARG A 86 -2.69 -4.17 -15.11
C ARG A 86 -1.93 -5.47 -14.94
N ALA A 87 -0.62 -5.41 -14.71
CA ALA A 87 0.21 -6.60 -14.54
C ALA A 87 -0.25 -7.43 -13.34
N LEU A 88 -0.61 -6.78 -12.23
CA LEU A 88 -1.15 -7.45 -11.04
C LEU A 88 -2.52 -8.09 -11.32
N VAL A 89 -3.45 -7.36 -11.96
CA VAL A 89 -4.77 -7.87 -12.35
C VAL A 89 -4.65 -9.10 -13.24
N GLN A 90 -3.74 -9.09 -14.22
CA GLN A 90 -3.47 -10.24 -15.09
C GLN A 90 -2.93 -11.45 -14.32
N ARG A 91 -2.18 -11.22 -13.24
CA ARG A 91 -1.53 -12.28 -12.48
C ARG A 91 -2.41 -12.87 -11.38
N VAL A 92 -3.25 -12.04 -10.76
CA VAL A 92 -4.17 -12.42 -9.69
C VAL A 92 -5.47 -13.00 -10.26
N GLU A 93 -5.92 -12.49 -11.41
CA GLU A 93 -7.23 -12.81 -12.02
C GLU A 93 -8.39 -12.55 -11.03
N PRO A 94 -8.50 -11.36 -10.42
CA PRO A 94 -9.45 -11.12 -9.34
C PRO A 94 -10.89 -11.12 -9.87
N MET A 95 -11.86 -11.42 -9.01
CA MET A 95 -13.29 -11.35 -9.35
C MET A 95 -13.77 -9.91 -9.54
N LEU A 96 -13.27 -8.99 -8.72
CA LEU A 96 -13.60 -7.56 -8.76
C LEU A 96 -12.32 -6.71 -8.76
N VAL A 97 -12.41 -5.53 -9.36
CA VAL A 97 -11.40 -4.48 -9.26
C VAL A 97 -12.14 -3.17 -9.00
N SER A 98 -11.76 -2.49 -7.93
CA SER A 98 -12.38 -1.24 -7.49
C SER A 98 -11.35 -0.13 -7.27
N GLU A 99 -11.81 1.12 -7.33
CA GLU A 99 -11.07 2.35 -6.99
C GLU A 99 -12.08 3.36 -6.41
N HIS A 100 -11.59 4.44 -5.83
CA HIS A 100 -12.31 5.50 -5.17
C HIS A 100 -12.65 6.66 -6.09
N LEU A 101 -13.74 7.33 -5.73
CA LEU A 101 -14.19 8.61 -6.27
C LEU A 101 -13.38 9.77 -5.65
N CYS A 102 -12.07 9.77 -5.82
CA CYS A 102 -11.18 10.76 -5.21
C CYS A 102 -10.12 11.33 -6.19
N TRP A 103 -9.36 12.29 -5.69
CA TRP A 103 -8.05 12.65 -6.24
C TRP A 103 -6.99 12.48 -5.16
N SER A 104 -5.72 12.35 -5.57
CA SER A 104 -4.62 12.10 -4.65
C SER A 104 -3.29 12.71 -5.10
N ALA A 105 -3.27 13.41 -6.23
CA ALA A 105 -2.08 13.98 -6.83
C ALA A 105 -2.28 15.42 -7.31
N VAL A 106 -1.19 16.17 -7.30
CA VAL A 106 -1.05 17.43 -8.07
C VAL A 106 0.20 17.35 -8.93
N GLY A 107 0.50 18.41 -9.69
CA GLY A 107 1.55 18.37 -10.71
C GLY A 107 2.97 18.09 -10.20
N ASP A 108 3.23 18.28 -8.90
CA ASP A 108 4.55 18.17 -8.29
C ASP A 108 4.67 17.12 -7.17
N ARG A 109 3.58 16.47 -6.76
CA ARG A 109 3.58 15.47 -5.67
C ARG A 109 2.34 14.58 -5.64
N GLN A 110 2.51 13.44 -4.98
CA GLN A 110 1.47 12.54 -4.49
C GLN A 110 1.16 12.86 -3.03
N LEU A 111 -0.12 12.81 -2.67
CA LEU A 111 -0.62 13.10 -1.33
C LEU A 111 -0.94 11.81 -0.56
N ASN A 112 -1.14 10.69 -1.27
CA ASN A 112 -1.42 9.37 -0.69
C ASN A 112 -2.59 9.41 0.31
N ASP A 113 -3.64 10.15 -0.04
CA ASP A 113 -4.90 10.29 0.70
C ASP A 113 -6.06 10.34 -0.30
N LEU A 114 -7.27 10.04 0.16
CA LEU A 114 -8.49 10.04 -0.63
C LEU A 114 -9.16 11.43 -0.53
N LEU A 115 -8.75 12.34 -1.40
CA LEU A 115 -9.16 13.74 -1.28
C LEU A 115 -10.50 14.03 -1.99
N PRO A 116 -11.30 14.98 -1.45
CA PRO A 116 -12.66 15.21 -1.90
C PRO A 116 -12.70 15.87 -3.28
N LEU A 117 -13.54 15.35 -4.18
CA LEU A 117 -13.78 15.97 -5.47
C LEU A 117 -14.76 17.15 -5.38
N THR A 118 -14.53 18.15 -6.22
CA THR A 118 -15.61 19.08 -6.60
C THR A 118 -16.59 18.32 -7.49
N LEU A 119 -17.85 18.24 -7.10
CA LEU A 119 -18.90 17.50 -7.80
C LEU A 119 -19.52 18.35 -8.92
N ASP A 120 -18.71 18.69 -9.92
CA ASP A 120 -19.10 19.48 -11.09
C ASP A 120 -18.94 18.72 -12.42
N GLN A 121 -19.35 19.35 -13.52
CA GLN A 121 -19.28 18.73 -14.84
C GLN A 121 -17.83 18.48 -15.30
N ALA A 122 -16.87 19.34 -14.92
CA ALA A 122 -15.48 19.20 -15.33
C ALA A 122 -14.81 17.99 -14.64
N ALA A 123 -15.07 17.79 -13.34
CA ALA A 123 -14.63 16.61 -12.63
C ALA A 123 -15.30 15.34 -13.20
N LEU A 124 -16.60 15.39 -13.51
CA LEU A 124 -17.32 14.27 -14.10
C LEU A 124 -16.75 13.86 -15.46
N ASP A 125 -16.44 14.83 -16.32
CA ASP A 125 -15.83 14.59 -17.63
C ASP A 125 -14.43 13.98 -17.51
N LEU A 126 -13.61 14.48 -16.58
CA LEU A 126 -12.28 13.94 -16.26
C LEU A 126 -12.38 12.48 -15.80
N LEU A 127 -13.22 12.19 -14.80
CA LEU A 127 -13.40 10.83 -14.31
C LEU A 127 -13.97 9.91 -15.39
N CYS A 128 -14.92 10.37 -16.22
CA CYS A 128 -15.42 9.57 -17.32
C CYS A 128 -14.30 9.11 -18.27
N ALA A 129 -13.41 10.04 -18.64
CA ALA A 129 -12.26 9.72 -19.48
C ALA A 129 -11.28 8.75 -18.79
N ARG A 130 -10.98 8.96 -17.51
CA ARG A 130 -10.04 8.13 -16.74
C ARG A 130 -10.57 6.73 -16.45
N VAL A 131 -11.83 6.61 -16.04
CA VAL A 131 -12.51 5.31 -15.88
C VAL A 131 -12.57 4.55 -17.20
N GLY A 132 -12.91 5.23 -18.30
CA GLY A 132 -12.86 4.64 -19.64
C GLY A 132 -11.47 4.09 -19.99
N ARG A 133 -10.42 4.88 -19.73
CA ARG A 133 -9.01 4.48 -19.93
C ARG A 133 -8.61 3.28 -19.07
N VAL A 134 -8.95 3.28 -17.78
CA VAL A 134 -8.63 2.17 -16.87
C VAL A 134 -9.32 0.88 -17.33
N GLN A 135 -10.62 0.92 -17.62
CA GLN A 135 -11.35 -0.25 -18.13
C GLN A 135 -10.76 -0.75 -19.46
N ASP A 136 -10.31 0.15 -20.34
CA ASP A 136 -9.61 -0.21 -21.59
C ASP A 136 -8.30 -0.96 -21.36
N VAL A 137 -7.52 -0.53 -20.37
CA VAL A 137 -6.21 -1.12 -20.07
C VAL A 137 -6.38 -2.44 -19.33
N LEU A 138 -7.32 -2.49 -18.37
CA LEU A 138 -7.58 -3.69 -17.56
C LEU A 138 -8.45 -4.73 -18.27
N LYS A 139 -9.16 -4.33 -19.34
CA LYS A 139 -10.09 -5.18 -20.11
C LYS A 139 -11.21 -5.80 -19.25
N ARG A 140 -11.72 -5.02 -18.30
CA ARG A 140 -12.78 -5.42 -17.37
C ARG A 140 -13.57 -4.21 -16.87
N GLN A 141 -14.75 -4.47 -16.34
CA GLN A 141 -15.53 -3.46 -15.62
C GLN A 141 -14.81 -3.08 -14.32
N LEU A 142 -14.68 -1.78 -14.09
CA LEU A 142 -14.17 -1.19 -12.84
C LEU A 142 -15.35 -0.86 -11.94
N LEU A 143 -15.20 -0.99 -10.62
CA LEU A 143 -16.13 -0.43 -9.65
C LEU A 143 -15.57 0.88 -9.06
N LEU A 144 -16.42 1.90 -8.94
CA LEU A 144 -16.07 3.18 -8.31
C LEU A 144 -16.77 3.32 -6.96
N GLU A 145 -15.98 3.63 -5.94
CA GLU A 145 -16.41 3.77 -4.55
C GLU A 145 -16.67 5.21 -4.12
N ASN A 146 -17.76 5.44 -3.39
CA ASN A 146 -17.99 6.71 -2.69
C ASN A 146 -17.06 6.87 -1.48
N VAL A 147 -16.55 8.07 -1.26
CA VAL A 147 -15.61 8.36 -0.17
C VAL A 147 -16.25 9.21 0.92
N SER A 148 -15.78 9.02 2.16
CA SER A 148 -16.05 9.97 3.23
C SER A 148 -15.31 11.29 2.98
N THR A 149 -15.98 12.43 3.22
CA THR A 149 -15.31 13.73 3.14
C THR A 149 -15.66 14.63 4.32
N TYR A 150 -14.77 15.59 4.59
CA TYR A 150 -14.95 16.59 5.65
C TYR A 150 -15.43 17.95 5.12
N VAL A 151 -15.39 18.18 3.80
CA VAL A 151 -15.77 19.46 3.17
C VAL A 151 -16.59 19.25 1.90
N ARG A 152 -17.44 20.23 1.57
CA ARG A 152 -18.17 20.35 0.30
C ARG A 152 -17.76 21.66 -0.39
N PHE A 153 -17.79 21.70 -1.71
CA PHE A 153 -17.28 22.85 -2.48
C PHE A 153 -18.40 23.76 -2.94
N HIS A 154 -18.14 25.07 -3.01
CA HIS A 154 -19.08 26.05 -3.59
C HIS A 154 -19.46 25.70 -5.03
N ALA A 155 -18.53 25.11 -5.76
CA ALA A 155 -18.69 24.72 -7.15
C ALA A 155 -19.45 23.39 -7.36
N ASP A 156 -19.77 22.63 -6.31
CA ASP A 156 -20.55 21.39 -6.50
C ASP A 156 -21.91 21.72 -7.15
N ALA A 157 -22.18 21.09 -8.28
CA ALA A 157 -23.36 21.29 -9.11
C ALA A 157 -24.36 20.12 -9.02
N MET A 158 -23.96 19.02 -8.39
CA MET A 158 -24.77 17.82 -8.16
C MET A 158 -24.39 17.15 -6.83
N SER A 159 -25.25 16.28 -6.32
CA SER A 159 -24.93 15.42 -5.17
C SER A 159 -23.96 14.29 -5.56
N GLU A 160 -23.33 13.67 -4.58
CA GLU A 160 -22.40 12.54 -4.80
C GLU A 160 -23.10 11.36 -5.50
N ALA A 161 -24.32 11.02 -5.06
CA ALA A 161 -25.11 9.96 -5.67
C ALA A 161 -25.49 10.26 -7.14
N GLU A 162 -25.84 11.51 -7.45
CA GLU A 162 -26.09 11.94 -8.84
C GLU A 162 -24.81 11.86 -9.69
N PHE A 163 -23.67 12.29 -9.13
CA PHE A 163 -22.37 12.22 -9.79
C PHE A 163 -22.00 10.78 -10.13
N MET A 164 -22.09 9.86 -9.16
CA MET A 164 -21.78 8.44 -9.35
C MET A 164 -22.74 7.78 -10.35
N ALA A 165 -24.04 8.05 -10.25
CA ALA A 165 -25.03 7.51 -11.19
C ALA A 165 -24.78 7.99 -12.63
N ALA A 166 -24.40 9.27 -12.80
CA ALA A 166 -24.03 9.82 -14.10
C ALA A 166 -22.72 9.21 -14.63
N LEU A 167 -21.70 9.04 -13.78
CA LEU A 167 -20.43 8.41 -14.12
C LEU A 167 -20.62 6.96 -14.60
N ALA A 168 -21.35 6.15 -13.84
CA ALA A 168 -21.67 4.77 -14.20
C ALA A 168 -22.46 4.71 -15.52
N ALA A 169 -23.45 5.58 -15.70
CA ALA A 169 -24.23 5.63 -16.93
C ALA A 169 -23.40 6.00 -18.18
N ARG A 170 -22.38 6.87 -18.03
CA ARG A 170 -21.54 7.34 -19.14
C ARG A 170 -20.37 6.41 -19.46
N THR A 171 -19.92 5.60 -18.52
CA THR A 171 -18.71 4.78 -18.66
C THR A 171 -18.97 3.28 -18.66
N GLY A 172 -20.15 2.85 -18.19
CA GLY A 172 -20.46 1.46 -17.95
C GLY A 172 -19.70 0.84 -16.77
N CYS A 173 -19.00 1.64 -15.95
CA CYS A 173 -18.44 1.14 -14.70
C CYS A 173 -19.58 0.76 -13.72
N GLY A 174 -19.29 -0.16 -12.81
CA GLY A 174 -20.17 -0.38 -11.67
C GLY A 174 -19.81 0.55 -10.52
N LEU A 175 -20.61 0.49 -9.46
CA LEU A 175 -20.38 1.22 -8.22
C LEU A 175 -20.09 0.23 -7.09
N LEU A 176 -19.11 0.55 -6.28
CA LEU A 176 -18.92 -0.02 -4.95
C LEU A 176 -19.57 0.99 -3.99
N LEU A 177 -20.59 0.56 -3.25
CA LEU A 177 -21.29 1.44 -2.33
C LEU A 177 -20.83 1.16 -0.90
N ASP A 178 -19.93 1.99 -0.39
CA ASP A 178 -19.58 1.94 1.01
C ASP A 178 -20.70 2.60 1.83
N ILE A 179 -21.36 1.78 2.64
CA ILE A 179 -22.51 2.17 3.45
C ILE A 179 -22.08 2.99 4.66
N ASN A 180 -20.89 2.74 5.19
CA ASN A 180 -20.29 3.53 6.26
C ASN A 180 -20.00 4.95 5.77
N ASN A 181 -19.42 5.12 4.59
CA ASN A 181 -19.12 6.41 3.98
C ASN A 181 -20.38 7.23 3.72
N LEU A 182 -21.48 6.60 3.29
CA LEU A 182 -22.77 7.28 3.21
C LEU A 182 -23.24 7.81 4.57
N TYR A 183 -23.09 7.01 5.62
CA TYR A 183 -23.46 7.42 6.98
C TYR A 183 -22.56 8.55 7.51
N VAL A 184 -21.24 8.44 7.32
CA VAL A 184 -20.27 9.45 7.70
C VAL A 184 -20.57 10.78 6.98
N ASN A 185 -20.83 10.74 5.67
CA ASN A 185 -21.21 11.92 4.89
C ASN A 185 -22.56 12.50 5.36
N GLN A 186 -23.54 11.68 5.73
CA GLN A 186 -24.78 12.15 6.36
C GLN A 186 -24.51 12.91 7.67
N CYS A 187 -23.66 12.37 8.54
CA CYS A 187 -23.30 13.03 9.79
C CYS A 187 -22.51 14.33 9.56
N ASN A 188 -21.56 14.32 8.62
CA ASN A 188 -20.68 15.45 8.37
C ASN A 188 -21.36 16.57 7.57
N HIS A 189 -22.27 16.26 6.64
CA HIS A 189 -22.83 17.25 5.71
C HIS A 189 -24.33 17.46 5.87
N GLY A 190 -25.02 16.67 6.70
CA GLY A 190 -26.47 16.70 6.83
C GLY A 190 -27.20 16.13 5.61
N GLU A 191 -26.51 15.32 4.80
CA GLU A 191 -27.06 14.63 3.64
C GLU A 191 -27.95 13.45 4.07
N ASP A 192 -28.88 13.02 3.22
CA ASP A 192 -29.74 11.87 3.49
C ASP A 192 -29.20 10.61 2.77
N ALA A 193 -28.65 9.68 3.55
CA ALA A 193 -28.08 8.44 3.03
C ALA A 193 -29.13 7.52 2.37
N LEU A 194 -30.38 7.53 2.84
CA LEU A 194 -31.46 6.76 2.21
C LEU A 194 -31.87 7.38 0.87
N ALA A 195 -31.88 8.71 0.77
CA ALA A 195 -32.09 9.40 -0.50
C ALA A 195 -30.97 9.11 -1.50
N ALA A 196 -29.71 9.07 -1.05
CA ALA A 196 -28.56 8.68 -1.87
C ALA A 196 -28.70 7.25 -2.42
N ILE A 197 -29.06 6.27 -1.56
CA ILE A 197 -29.37 4.89 -1.97
C ILE A 197 -30.51 4.86 -3.00
N ALA A 198 -31.56 5.65 -2.79
CA ALA A 198 -32.73 5.68 -3.68
C ALA A 198 -32.41 6.26 -5.07
N ALA A 199 -31.49 7.23 -5.15
CA ALA A 199 -31.07 7.90 -6.38
C ALA A 199 -30.31 6.97 -7.35
N ILE A 200 -29.64 5.94 -6.83
CA ILE A 200 -28.90 4.97 -7.64
C ILE A 200 -29.87 3.90 -8.19
N ARG A 201 -29.72 3.56 -9.47
CA ARG A 201 -30.56 2.56 -10.13
C ARG A 201 -30.07 1.14 -9.82
N PRO A 202 -30.98 0.17 -9.58
CA PRO A 202 -30.60 -1.24 -9.50
C PRO A 202 -29.81 -1.69 -10.74
N GLY A 203 -28.81 -2.54 -10.53
CA GLY A 203 -27.87 -2.98 -11.56
C GLY A 203 -26.65 -2.06 -11.76
N MET A 204 -26.58 -0.89 -11.11
CA MET A 204 -25.36 -0.06 -11.10
C MET A 204 -24.38 -0.46 -10.00
N VAL A 205 -24.87 -0.92 -8.86
CA VAL A 205 -24.04 -1.35 -7.72
C VAL A 205 -23.59 -2.78 -7.95
N GLY A 206 -22.29 -3.03 -7.82
CA GLY A 206 -21.68 -4.36 -7.92
C GLY A 206 -21.10 -4.90 -6.62
N GLU A 207 -20.91 -4.03 -5.63
CA GLU A 207 -20.30 -4.37 -4.35
C GLU A 207 -20.79 -3.38 -3.27
N MET A 208 -20.84 -3.84 -2.02
CA MET A 208 -21.10 -3.00 -0.86
C MET A 208 -20.01 -3.20 0.19
N HIS A 209 -19.59 -2.13 0.85
CA HIS A 209 -18.68 -2.20 1.98
C HIS A 209 -19.39 -1.81 3.28
N LEU A 210 -18.97 -2.46 4.37
CA LEU A 210 -19.42 -2.25 5.73
C LEU A 210 -18.21 -2.10 6.64
N ALA A 211 -18.17 -1.02 7.41
CA ALA A 211 -17.11 -0.74 8.36
C ALA A 211 -17.64 0.05 9.57
N GLY A 212 -16.78 0.21 10.57
CA GLY A 212 -16.99 1.11 11.71
C GLY A 212 -16.26 2.45 11.56
N HIS A 213 -16.72 3.45 12.29
CA HIS A 213 -16.20 4.83 12.26
C HIS A 213 -15.95 5.36 13.66
N LEU A 214 -15.20 6.47 13.75
CA LEU A 214 -14.91 7.17 14.99
C LEU A 214 -15.73 8.45 15.08
N VAL A 215 -16.50 8.63 16.16
CA VAL A 215 -17.24 9.87 16.41
C VAL A 215 -16.37 10.81 17.26
N THR A 216 -16.10 12.02 16.76
CA THR A 216 -15.42 13.09 17.52
C THR A 216 -16.36 14.28 17.72
N PRO A 217 -16.00 15.24 18.61
CA PRO A 217 -16.75 16.49 18.74
C PRO A 217 -16.81 17.32 17.45
N GLU A 218 -15.83 17.17 16.55
CA GLU A 218 -15.67 17.97 15.34
C GLU A 218 -16.27 17.32 14.09
N ALA A 219 -16.19 15.99 13.97
CA ALA A 219 -16.65 15.24 12.82
C ALA A 219 -16.83 13.75 13.16
N VAL A 220 -17.54 13.03 12.28
CA VAL A 220 -17.40 11.58 12.21
C VAL A 220 -16.25 11.27 11.27
N ILE A 221 -15.25 10.56 11.79
CA ILE A 221 -14.02 10.19 11.08
C ILE A 221 -14.18 8.77 10.57
N ASP A 222 -13.92 8.63 9.29
CA ASP A 222 -13.88 7.35 8.64
C ASP A 222 -12.49 6.72 8.78
N HIS A 223 -12.36 5.80 9.75
CA HIS A 223 -11.08 5.14 10.06
C HIS A 223 -11.12 3.63 9.88
N HIS A 224 -12.28 3.04 9.63
CA HIS A 224 -12.47 1.58 9.49
C HIS A 224 -11.79 0.78 10.63
N GLY A 225 -11.92 1.28 11.85
CA GLY A 225 -11.20 0.80 13.04
C GLY A 225 -12.06 0.12 14.10
N ASP A 226 -13.37 0.01 13.87
CA ASP A 226 -14.33 -0.51 14.85
C ASP A 226 -15.36 -1.43 14.17
N THR A 227 -16.15 -2.12 15.00
CA THR A 227 -17.34 -2.86 14.59
C THR A 227 -18.34 -1.99 13.84
N VAL A 228 -19.14 -2.61 12.97
CA VAL A 228 -20.11 -1.89 12.15
C VAL A 228 -21.21 -1.35 13.06
N ALA A 229 -21.42 -0.03 12.99
CA ALA A 229 -22.38 0.65 13.86
C ALA A 229 -23.84 0.33 13.48
N GLU A 230 -24.73 0.32 14.46
CA GLU A 230 -26.17 0.05 14.27
C GLU A 230 -26.85 0.91 13.18
N PRO A 231 -26.58 2.23 13.04
CA PRO A 231 -27.11 3.02 11.93
C PRO A 231 -26.65 2.53 10.55
N VAL A 232 -25.41 2.02 10.44
CA VAL A 232 -24.85 1.48 9.19
C VAL A 232 -25.55 0.16 8.85
N TRP A 233 -25.82 -0.70 9.83
CA TRP A 233 -26.62 -1.92 9.60
C TRP A 233 -28.02 -1.64 9.04
N ARG A 234 -28.68 -0.56 9.50
CA ARG A 234 -29.99 -0.15 8.97
C ARG A 234 -29.90 0.34 7.52
N LEU A 235 -28.85 1.09 7.19
CA LEU A 235 -28.60 1.51 5.82
C LEU A 235 -28.24 0.33 4.92
N TYR A 236 -27.50 -0.66 5.42
CA TYR A 236 -27.21 -1.89 4.70
C TYR A 236 -28.49 -2.67 4.38
N GLU A 237 -29.41 -2.81 5.34
CA GLU A 237 -30.70 -3.44 5.09
C GLU A 237 -31.53 -2.67 4.03
N ALA A 238 -31.48 -1.34 4.04
CA ALA A 238 -32.12 -0.52 3.01
C ALA A 238 -31.46 -0.72 1.63
N ALA A 239 -30.14 -0.83 1.56
CA ALA A 239 -29.39 -1.13 0.34
C ALA A 239 -29.73 -2.53 -0.18
N LEU A 240 -29.79 -3.55 0.68
CA LEU A 240 -30.22 -4.91 0.32
C LEU A 240 -31.65 -4.95 -0.25
N ARG A 241 -32.60 -4.21 0.36
CA ARG A 241 -33.97 -4.06 -0.17
C ARG A 241 -33.99 -3.44 -1.57
N ARG A 242 -33.09 -2.51 -1.84
CA ARG A 242 -33.04 -1.75 -3.09
C ARG A 242 -32.33 -2.49 -4.21
N PHE A 243 -31.19 -3.10 -3.91
CA PHE A 243 -30.26 -3.65 -4.90
C PHE A 243 -30.22 -5.18 -4.93
N GLY A 244 -30.75 -5.85 -3.89
CA GLY A 244 -30.61 -7.29 -3.70
C GLY A 244 -29.29 -7.65 -3.01
N ALA A 245 -29.04 -8.95 -2.90
CA ALA A 245 -27.88 -9.51 -2.22
C ALA A 245 -26.66 -9.52 -3.16
N LEU A 246 -25.90 -8.43 -3.16
CA LEU A 246 -24.65 -8.22 -3.90
C LEU A 246 -23.42 -8.70 -3.08
N PRO A 247 -22.24 -8.91 -3.69
CA PRO A 247 -20.99 -9.02 -2.93
C PRO A 247 -20.90 -7.93 -1.85
N THR A 248 -20.70 -8.34 -0.60
CA THR A 248 -20.56 -7.42 0.53
C THR A 248 -19.25 -7.71 1.26
N LEU A 249 -18.49 -6.67 1.58
CA LEU A 249 -17.27 -6.77 2.38
C LEU A 249 -17.51 -6.24 3.79
N VAL A 250 -16.94 -6.89 4.79
CA VAL A 250 -16.63 -6.24 6.07
C VAL A 250 -15.17 -5.76 6.02
N GLU A 251 -14.99 -4.44 6.02
CA GLU A 251 -13.68 -3.79 5.95
C GLU A 251 -13.15 -3.40 7.34
N TRP A 252 -11.82 -3.48 7.50
CA TRP A 252 -11.12 -3.09 8.73
C TRP A 252 -9.65 -2.72 8.45
N ASP A 253 -9.26 -1.48 8.71
CA ASP A 253 -7.95 -0.91 8.31
C ASP A 253 -7.10 -0.37 9.45
N THR A 254 -7.71 0.19 10.47
CA THR A 254 -7.02 0.59 11.70
C THR A 254 -7.38 -0.34 12.83
N ASP A 255 -6.53 -0.44 13.86
CA ASP A 255 -6.82 -1.22 15.06
C ASP A 255 -7.31 -2.66 14.78
N ILE A 256 -6.68 -3.30 13.79
CA ILE A 256 -7.11 -4.58 13.21
C ILE A 256 -7.39 -5.61 14.33
N PRO A 257 -8.63 -6.13 14.43
CA PRO A 257 -9.03 -6.95 15.55
C PRO A 257 -8.55 -8.39 15.36
N GLY A 258 -8.69 -9.21 16.40
CA GLY A 258 -8.54 -10.66 16.25
C GLY A 258 -9.51 -11.22 15.22
N LEU A 259 -9.08 -12.20 14.43
CA LEU A 259 -9.84 -12.74 13.29
C LEU A 259 -11.28 -13.15 13.63
N GLY A 260 -11.53 -13.68 14.84
CA GLY A 260 -12.88 -14.08 15.26
C GLY A 260 -13.88 -12.92 15.33
N VAL A 261 -13.43 -11.70 15.64
CA VAL A 261 -14.28 -10.50 15.65
C VAL A 261 -14.66 -10.11 14.21
N LEU A 262 -13.67 -10.07 13.32
CA LEU A 262 -13.88 -9.79 11.90
C LEU A 262 -14.86 -10.77 11.25
N LEU A 263 -14.65 -12.09 11.47
CA LEU A 263 -15.56 -13.11 10.96
C LEU A 263 -16.95 -13.03 11.60
N GLY A 264 -17.06 -12.62 12.87
CA GLY A 264 -18.34 -12.40 13.54
C GLY A 264 -19.17 -11.29 12.91
N GLU A 265 -18.55 -10.18 12.50
CA GLU A 265 -19.24 -9.12 11.74
C GLU A 265 -19.67 -9.61 10.35
N ALA A 266 -18.81 -10.38 9.67
CA ALA A 266 -19.15 -10.99 8.38
C ALA A 266 -20.33 -11.98 8.49
N GLU A 267 -20.40 -12.75 9.57
CA GLU A 267 -21.54 -13.65 9.84
C GLU A 267 -22.85 -12.89 10.05
N LYS A 268 -22.82 -11.72 10.71
CA LYS A 268 -24.01 -10.85 10.84
C LYS A 268 -24.47 -10.33 9.48
N ALA A 269 -23.55 -9.82 8.67
CA ALA A 269 -23.86 -9.38 7.31
C ALA A 269 -24.43 -10.53 6.47
N GLU A 270 -23.85 -11.73 6.54
CA GLU A 270 -24.31 -12.92 5.81
C GLU A 270 -25.70 -13.37 6.26
N ALA A 271 -26.07 -13.16 7.53
CA ALA A 271 -27.42 -13.44 8.02
C ALA A 271 -28.48 -12.49 7.45
N LEU A 272 -28.13 -11.22 7.21
CA LEU A 272 -29.00 -10.25 6.52
C LEU A 272 -29.03 -10.52 5.02
N HIS A 273 -27.86 -10.73 4.41
CA HIS A 273 -27.66 -10.98 2.98
C HIS A 273 -28.56 -12.12 2.46
N ARG A 274 -28.61 -13.24 3.19
CA ARG A 274 -29.42 -14.43 2.85
C ARG A 274 -30.94 -14.21 2.85
N GLN A 275 -31.42 -13.10 3.39
CA GLN A 275 -32.85 -12.76 3.41
C GLN A 275 -33.32 -12.15 2.08
N TYR A 276 -32.39 -11.77 1.21
CA TYR A 276 -32.67 -11.08 -0.05
C TYR A 276 -32.25 -11.92 -1.25
N ALA A 277 -32.87 -11.69 -2.40
CA ALA A 277 -32.51 -12.39 -3.63
C ALA A 277 -31.13 -11.93 -4.12
N ALA A 278 -30.31 -12.89 -4.56
CA ALA A 278 -29.02 -12.59 -5.18
C ALA A 278 -29.18 -11.63 -6.37
N ALA A 279 -28.27 -10.69 -6.47
CA ALA A 279 -28.21 -9.71 -7.56
C ALA A 279 -26.80 -9.63 -8.13
N THR A 280 -26.67 -9.03 -9.31
CA THR A 280 -25.39 -8.75 -9.95
C THR A 280 -25.41 -7.35 -10.54
N VAL A 281 -24.24 -6.73 -10.64
CA VAL A 281 -24.06 -5.55 -11.49
C VAL A 281 -24.42 -5.90 -12.94
N ALA A 282 -25.05 -4.97 -13.64
CA ALA A 282 -25.39 -5.15 -15.04
C ALA A 282 -24.16 -4.90 -15.92
N ASP A 283 -23.99 -5.74 -16.94
CA ASP A 283 -23.10 -5.43 -18.06
C ASP A 283 -23.72 -4.28 -18.88
N ALA A 284 -23.38 -3.04 -18.52
CA ALA A 284 -23.83 -1.86 -19.23
C ALA A 284 -23.04 -1.71 -20.55
N PRO A 285 -23.70 -1.47 -21.69
CA PRO A 285 -23.02 -1.19 -22.94
C PRO A 285 -22.14 0.04 -22.75
N ARG A 286 -20.83 -0.12 -22.96
CA ARG A 286 -19.90 1.00 -22.84
C ARG A 286 -20.12 1.98 -24.00
N PRO A 287 -20.46 3.24 -23.73
CA PRO A 287 -20.50 4.25 -24.78
C PRO A 287 -19.11 4.42 -25.41
N ALA A 288 -19.05 4.78 -26.69
CA ALA A 288 -17.77 5.06 -27.34
C ALA A 288 -16.98 6.08 -26.51
N ALA A 289 -15.71 5.76 -26.21
CA ALA A 289 -14.86 6.62 -25.40
C ALA A 289 -14.79 8.00 -26.06
N GLN A 290 -15.24 9.04 -25.33
CA GLN A 290 -14.98 10.40 -25.75
C GLN A 290 -13.48 10.65 -25.56
N PRO A 291 -12.78 11.19 -26.57
CA PRO A 291 -11.37 11.52 -26.42
C PRO A 291 -11.24 12.46 -25.22
N ALA A 292 -10.27 12.16 -24.35
CA ALA A 292 -9.89 13.07 -23.29
C ALA A 292 -9.59 14.42 -23.96
N THR A 293 -10.40 15.42 -23.64
CA THR A 293 -10.08 16.80 -23.99
C THR A 293 -8.88 17.16 -23.15
N GLY A 294 -7.68 16.90 -23.69
CA GLY A 294 -6.45 17.46 -23.16
C GLY A 294 -6.69 18.94 -22.93
N ASP A 295 -6.33 19.41 -21.73
CA ASP A 295 -6.54 20.76 -21.21
C ASP A 295 -7.89 21.14 -20.56
N GLN A 296 -8.84 20.23 -20.33
CA GLN A 296 -9.97 20.49 -19.42
C GLN A 296 -9.61 20.06 -17.98
N ALA A 297 -9.54 20.87 -16.93
CA ALA A 297 -9.94 22.26 -16.73
C ALA A 297 -8.89 22.97 -15.83
N PRO A 298 -8.27 24.09 -16.28
CA PRO A 298 -7.29 24.84 -15.48
C PRO A 298 -7.83 25.26 -14.10
N ALA A 299 -9.13 25.50 -14.00
CA ALA A 299 -9.82 25.80 -12.74
C ALA A 299 -9.82 24.61 -11.76
N LEU A 300 -10.09 23.38 -12.23
CA LEU A 300 -10.04 22.18 -11.41
C LEU A 300 -8.62 21.92 -10.88
N ALA A 301 -7.63 22.01 -11.78
CA ALA A 301 -6.23 21.88 -11.40
C ALA A 301 -5.78 22.97 -10.40
N ALA A 302 -6.23 24.21 -10.58
CA ALA A 302 -5.95 25.30 -9.65
C ALA A 302 -6.60 25.09 -8.28
N SER A 303 -7.84 24.60 -8.23
CA SER A 303 -8.55 24.24 -6.99
C SER A 303 -7.81 23.16 -6.22
N GLN A 304 -7.44 22.06 -6.90
CA GLN A 304 -6.66 20.97 -6.30
C GLN A 304 -5.28 21.44 -5.83
N GLN A 305 -4.61 22.32 -6.59
CA GLN A 305 -3.33 22.90 -6.20
C GLN A 305 -3.46 23.80 -4.95
N ALA A 306 -4.51 24.62 -4.86
CA ALA A 306 -4.76 25.47 -3.71
C ALA A 306 -5.06 24.64 -2.45
N PHE A 307 -5.84 23.57 -2.58
CA PHE A 307 -6.05 22.58 -1.53
C PHE A 307 -4.71 21.96 -1.12
N ALA A 308 -4.01 21.30 -2.04
CA ALA A 308 -2.74 20.62 -1.73
C ALA A 308 -1.70 21.56 -1.09
N GLY A 309 -1.54 22.78 -1.62
CA GLY A 309 -0.62 23.78 -1.09
C GLY A 309 -0.89 24.14 0.38
N ALA A 310 -2.16 24.26 0.76
CA ALA A 310 -2.56 24.57 2.12
C ALA A 310 -2.39 23.40 3.12
N LEU A 311 -2.24 22.16 2.64
CA LEU A 311 -1.87 21.04 3.51
C LEU A 311 -0.43 21.20 4.02
N PHE A 312 0.49 21.63 3.15
CA PHE A 312 1.91 21.79 3.46
C PHE A 312 2.26 23.15 4.07
N ASP A 313 1.54 24.21 3.69
CA ASP A 313 1.78 25.58 4.15
C ASP A 313 0.49 26.21 4.69
N ALA A 314 0.41 26.37 6.01
CA ALA A 314 -0.74 26.97 6.67
C ALA A 314 -1.04 28.41 6.20
N ARG A 315 -0.05 29.14 5.66
CA ARG A 315 -0.26 30.49 5.11
C ARG A 315 -1.13 30.48 3.85
N GLN A 316 -1.23 29.35 3.17
CA GLN A 316 -2.08 29.17 1.98
C GLN A 316 -3.52 28.74 2.33
N ALA A 317 -3.82 28.50 3.62
CA ALA A 317 -5.14 28.07 4.07
C ALA A 317 -6.31 28.98 3.61
N PRO A 318 -6.19 30.33 3.59
CA PRO A 318 -7.30 31.18 3.13
C PRO A 318 -7.77 30.87 1.70
N ALA A 319 -6.85 30.52 0.80
CA ALA A 319 -7.19 30.18 -0.59
C ALA A 319 -7.95 28.85 -0.68
N ALA A 320 -7.55 27.84 0.09
CA ALA A 320 -8.24 26.56 0.14
C ALA A 320 -9.62 26.69 0.81
N LEU A 321 -9.70 27.41 1.95
CA LEU A 321 -10.96 27.57 2.69
C LEU A 321 -12.02 28.33 1.89
N ALA A 322 -11.61 29.24 1.00
CA ALA A 322 -12.52 29.96 0.10
C ALA A 322 -13.21 29.06 -0.94
N LEU A 323 -12.76 27.80 -1.11
CA LEU A 323 -13.37 26.84 -2.03
C LEU A 323 -14.62 26.17 -1.42
N PHE A 324 -14.75 26.15 -0.10
CA PHE A 324 -15.70 25.29 0.60
C PHE A 324 -17.00 26.00 0.99
N LYS A 325 -18.12 25.28 0.91
CA LYS A 325 -19.43 25.71 1.41
C LYS A 325 -19.43 25.75 2.93
N GLY A 326 -20.20 26.69 3.50
CA GLY A 326 -20.42 26.80 4.93
C GLY A 326 -19.34 27.61 5.65
N GLU A 327 -19.64 28.02 6.87
CA GLU A 327 -18.71 28.79 7.71
C GLU A 327 -17.83 27.84 8.54
N SER A 328 -16.63 28.30 8.92
CA SER A 328 -15.75 27.61 9.88
C SER A 328 -15.20 26.23 9.48
N ASN A 329 -14.93 26.00 8.18
CA ASN A 329 -14.30 24.78 7.68
C ASN A 329 -12.83 24.55 8.10
N GLY A 330 -12.23 25.46 8.89
CA GLY A 330 -10.83 25.36 9.32
C GLY A 330 -10.49 24.05 10.05
N HIS A 331 -11.37 23.61 10.96
CA HIS A 331 -11.17 22.36 11.71
C HIS A 331 -11.34 21.12 10.82
N ARG A 332 -12.39 21.11 9.97
CA ARG A 332 -12.62 20.04 8.98
C ARG A 332 -11.46 19.90 8.01
N TYR A 333 -10.93 21.02 7.54
CA TYR A 333 -9.76 21.02 6.67
C TYR A 333 -8.49 20.54 7.39
N ALA A 334 -8.36 20.82 8.69
CA ALA A 334 -7.23 20.36 9.48
C ALA A 334 -7.18 18.83 9.62
N LEU A 335 -8.32 18.12 9.48
CA LEU A 335 -8.36 16.66 9.47
C LEU A 335 -7.53 16.09 8.31
N TYR A 336 -7.64 16.63 7.09
CA TYR A 336 -6.80 16.20 5.96
C TYR A 336 -5.29 16.43 6.22
N ARG A 337 -4.94 17.55 6.89
CA ARG A 337 -3.53 17.79 7.27
C ARG A 337 -3.06 16.79 8.34
N GLY A 338 -3.95 16.43 9.26
CA GLY A 338 -3.74 15.40 10.26
C GLY A 338 -3.50 14.03 9.62
N ASN A 339 -4.38 13.62 8.71
CA ASN A 339 -4.28 12.36 7.95
C ASN A 339 -2.93 12.26 7.23
N LEU A 340 -2.55 13.31 6.49
CA LEU A 340 -1.27 13.34 5.79
C LEU A 340 -0.08 13.14 6.74
N SER A 341 -0.08 13.81 7.89
CA SER A 341 0.98 13.70 8.89
C SER A 341 1.00 12.31 9.56
N ALA A 342 -0.18 11.75 9.85
CA ALA A 342 -0.33 10.40 10.40
C ALA A 342 0.16 9.34 9.41
N THR A 343 -0.17 9.47 8.13
CA THR A 343 0.30 8.59 7.06
C THR A 343 1.82 8.61 6.95
N TRP A 344 2.46 9.78 7.01
CA TRP A 344 3.92 9.86 7.00
C TRP A 344 4.55 9.17 8.20
N SER A 345 4.04 9.43 9.40
CA SER A 345 4.56 8.82 10.63
C SER A 345 4.38 7.30 10.63
N LYS A 346 3.21 6.80 10.23
CA LYS A 346 2.92 5.36 10.10
C LYS A 346 3.83 4.69 9.07
N THR A 347 3.95 5.30 7.88
CA THR A 347 4.75 4.74 6.77
C THR A 347 6.23 4.69 7.13
N LEU A 348 6.77 5.78 7.67
CA LEU A 348 8.17 5.81 8.09
C LEU A 348 8.41 4.92 9.31
N GLY A 349 7.50 4.86 10.28
CA GLY A 349 7.65 4.00 11.46
C GLY A 349 7.69 2.52 11.10
N ALA A 350 6.92 2.10 10.09
CA ALA A 350 6.99 0.75 9.55
C ALA A 350 8.33 0.44 8.85
N ALA A 351 8.92 1.43 8.16
CA ALA A 351 10.19 1.27 7.45
C ALA A 351 11.44 1.47 8.34
N TYR A 352 11.32 2.23 9.44
CA TYR A 352 12.40 2.66 10.33
C TYR A 352 12.08 2.42 11.83
N PRO A 353 11.67 1.20 12.23
CA PRO A 353 11.21 0.92 13.59
C PRO A 353 12.29 1.10 14.67
N VAL A 354 13.56 0.84 14.37
CA VAL A 354 14.67 1.02 15.31
C VAL A 354 15.00 2.50 15.47
N ILE A 355 14.99 3.29 14.40
CA ILE A 355 15.13 4.75 14.53
C ILE A 355 14.02 5.31 15.41
N GLN A 356 12.77 4.90 15.22
CA GLN A 356 11.66 5.33 16.08
C GLN A 356 11.90 4.97 17.55
N GLN A 357 12.42 3.78 17.85
CA GLN A 357 12.78 3.38 19.22
C GLN A 357 13.93 4.22 19.79
N LEU A 358 14.95 4.53 18.98
CA LEU A 358 16.13 5.29 19.41
C LEU A 358 15.80 6.74 19.75
N VAL A 359 14.95 7.40 18.95
CA VAL A 359 14.62 8.81 19.13
C VAL A 359 13.34 9.04 19.95
N GLY A 360 12.52 8.01 20.12
CA GLY A 360 11.21 8.09 20.76
C GLY A 360 10.09 8.55 19.82
N GLU A 361 8.85 8.17 20.13
CA GLU A 361 7.68 8.40 19.27
C GLU A 361 7.41 9.88 18.99
N GLU A 362 7.52 10.74 20.01
CA GLU A 362 7.25 12.18 19.87
C GLU A 362 8.23 12.85 18.89
N PHE A 363 9.54 12.61 19.07
CA PHE A 363 10.55 13.14 18.18
C PHE A 363 10.41 12.55 16.78
N PHE A 364 10.16 11.24 16.68
CA PHE A 364 9.95 10.57 15.40
C PHE A 364 8.75 11.15 14.64
N GLY A 365 7.65 11.47 15.33
CA GLY A 365 6.50 12.14 14.73
C GLY A 365 6.86 13.51 14.14
N GLY A 366 7.61 14.33 14.85
CA GLY A 366 8.12 15.61 14.35
C GLY A 366 9.10 15.45 13.17
N LEU A 367 9.98 14.45 13.25
CA LEU A 367 10.95 14.09 12.22
C LEU A 367 10.26 13.63 10.93
N ALA A 368 9.22 12.79 11.04
CA ALA A 368 8.41 12.32 9.93
C ALA A 368 7.69 13.47 9.21
N GLN A 369 7.14 14.43 9.98
CA GLN A 369 6.54 15.64 9.41
C GLN A 369 7.56 16.52 8.68
N ALA A 370 8.75 16.69 9.26
CA ALA A 370 9.83 17.45 8.63
C ALA A 370 10.29 16.80 7.32
N TYR A 371 10.48 15.47 7.34
CA TYR A 371 10.82 14.69 6.15
C TYR A 371 9.74 14.80 5.08
N GLY A 372 8.47 14.54 5.41
CA GLY A 372 7.37 14.55 4.42
C GLY A 372 7.17 15.90 3.75
N ARG A 373 7.50 17.00 4.44
CA ARG A 373 7.50 18.35 3.83
C ARG A 373 8.70 18.59 2.91
N ALA A 374 9.89 18.10 3.27
CA ALA A 374 11.11 18.27 2.49
C ALA A 374 11.18 17.32 1.28
N HIS A 375 10.63 16.11 1.43
CA HIS A 375 10.60 15.02 0.47
C HIS A 375 9.16 14.52 0.30
N PRO A 376 8.27 15.33 -0.28
CA PRO A 376 6.90 14.88 -0.57
C PRO A 376 6.94 13.66 -1.50
N SER A 377 5.94 12.78 -1.35
CA SER A 377 5.86 11.57 -2.16
C SER A 377 5.72 11.93 -3.65
N ASP A 378 6.35 11.13 -4.51
CA ASP A 378 6.21 11.19 -5.97
C ASP A 378 5.50 9.95 -6.52
N ASN A 379 5.04 9.04 -5.64
CA ASN A 379 4.48 7.75 -6.01
C ASN A 379 3.20 7.42 -5.20
N GLY A 380 2.23 6.77 -5.86
CA GLY A 380 1.06 6.20 -5.17
C GLY A 380 1.42 5.04 -4.23
N ASP A 381 2.57 4.40 -4.43
CA ASP A 381 3.08 3.29 -3.63
C ASP A 381 3.92 3.78 -2.44
N LEU A 382 3.30 3.79 -1.25
CA LEU A 382 3.93 4.24 0.00
C LEU A 382 5.14 3.39 0.43
N ASN A 383 5.31 2.18 -0.11
CA ASN A 383 6.51 1.37 0.17
C ASN A 383 7.80 1.97 -0.42
N ARG A 384 7.70 3.08 -1.14
CA ARG A 384 8.82 3.86 -1.70
C ARG A 384 9.09 5.18 -0.97
N PHE A 385 8.21 5.59 -0.06
CA PHE A 385 8.24 6.94 0.54
C PHE A 385 9.51 7.23 1.35
N GLY A 386 10.08 6.23 2.03
CA GLY A 386 11.27 6.40 2.88
C GLY A 386 12.60 6.59 2.15
N ALA A 387 12.66 6.47 0.82
CA ALA A 387 13.93 6.29 0.10
C ALA A 387 15.02 7.36 0.37
N HIS A 388 14.64 8.59 0.72
CA HIS A 388 15.57 9.69 0.97
C HIS A 388 15.87 9.94 2.46
N PHE A 389 15.30 9.13 3.38
CA PHE A 389 15.34 9.39 4.81
C PHE A 389 16.76 9.42 5.38
N ALA A 390 17.62 8.50 4.95
CA ALA A 390 19.04 8.50 5.37
C ALA A 390 19.78 9.78 4.95
N ALA A 391 19.57 10.25 3.72
CA ALA A 391 20.17 11.48 3.22
C ALA A 391 19.62 12.71 3.95
N PHE A 392 18.32 12.72 4.25
CA PHE A 392 17.67 13.74 5.05
C PHE A 392 18.28 13.82 6.46
N LEU A 393 18.42 12.69 7.16
CA LEU A 393 19.01 12.65 8.51
C LEU A 393 20.45 13.19 8.53
N ARG A 394 21.25 12.91 7.49
CA ARG A 394 22.62 13.41 7.38
C ARG A 394 22.68 14.95 7.33
N ALA A 395 21.65 15.59 6.78
CA ALA A 395 21.54 17.03 6.68
C ALA A 395 20.67 17.67 7.77
N PHE A 396 20.07 16.89 8.66
CA PHE A 396 19.08 17.37 9.63
C PHE A 396 19.76 17.83 10.93
N PRO A 397 19.78 19.14 11.27
CA PRO A 397 20.60 19.65 12.37
C PRO A 397 20.25 19.08 13.75
N HIS A 398 18.99 18.70 13.97
CA HIS A 398 18.52 18.21 15.26
C HIS A 398 18.98 16.77 15.59
N VAL A 399 19.66 16.09 14.65
CA VAL A 399 20.27 14.77 14.89
C VAL A 399 21.78 14.77 14.64
N ALA A 400 22.42 15.94 14.52
CA ALA A 400 23.85 16.06 14.22
C ALA A 400 24.76 15.37 15.25
N ASP A 401 24.33 15.32 16.52
CA ASP A 401 25.06 14.65 17.61
C ASP A 401 24.93 13.11 17.57
N TYR A 402 24.14 12.58 16.64
CA TYR A 402 23.90 11.14 16.45
C TYR A 402 24.31 10.69 15.03
N PRO A 403 25.61 10.75 14.69
CA PRO A 403 26.11 10.54 13.33
C PRO A 403 25.89 9.12 12.78
N TYR A 404 25.50 8.16 13.62
CA TYR A 404 25.16 6.79 13.24
C TYR A 404 23.72 6.62 12.72
N LEU A 405 22.82 7.59 12.94
CA LEU A 405 21.41 7.48 12.51
C LEU A 405 21.22 7.38 10.99
N PRO A 406 21.97 8.11 10.13
CA PRO A 406 21.91 7.92 8.67
C PRO A 406 22.28 6.50 8.23
N ASP A 407 23.26 5.88 8.89
CA ASP A 407 23.70 4.52 8.58
C ASP A 407 22.68 3.49 9.09
N MET A 408 22.09 3.71 10.27
CA MET A 408 20.93 2.94 10.73
C MET A 408 19.76 3.04 9.74
N ALA A 409 19.46 4.23 9.22
CA ALA A 409 18.40 4.42 8.23
C ALA A 409 18.72 3.67 6.93
N THR A 410 19.99 3.62 6.53
CA THR A 410 20.42 2.83 5.37
C THR A 410 20.18 1.34 5.60
N LEU A 411 20.53 0.81 6.78
CA LEU A 411 20.28 -0.57 7.18
C LEU A 411 18.77 -0.90 7.17
N GLU A 412 17.95 -0.10 7.85
CA GLU A 412 16.51 -0.34 7.94
C GLU A 412 15.80 -0.21 6.60
N TRP A 413 16.17 0.78 5.78
CA TRP A 413 15.63 0.90 4.42
C TRP A 413 16.00 -0.30 3.55
N THR A 414 17.22 -0.82 3.72
CA THR A 414 17.67 -2.02 3.00
C THR A 414 16.84 -3.25 3.41
N LEU A 415 16.55 -3.41 4.69
CA LEU A 415 15.63 -4.45 5.18
C LEU A 415 14.22 -4.28 4.62
N HIS A 416 13.69 -3.06 4.64
CA HIS A 416 12.38 -2.74 4.08
C HIS A 416 12.31 -3.10 2.59
N ARG A 417 13.31 -2.72 1.78
CA ARG A 417 13.34 -3.07 0.35
C ARG A 417 13.58 -4.56 0.09
N ALA A 418 14.37 -5.23 0.92
CA ALA A 418 14.59 -6.67 0.82
C ALA A 418 13.30 -7.47 1.06
N HIS A 419 12.37 -6.95 1.87
CA HIS A 419 11.04 -7.56 2.08
C HIS A 419 10.27 -7.69 0.76
N TYR A 420 10.33 -6.68 -0.11
CA TYR A 420 9.64 -6.63 -1.41
C TYR A 420 10.49 -7.10 -2.59
N ALA A 421 11.73 -7.57 -2.35
CA ALA A 421 12.59 -8.04 -3.43
C ALA A 421 12.05 -9.34 -4.07
N PRO A 422 12.32 -9.60 -5.36
CA PRO A 422 11.99 -10.88 -6.00
C PRO A 422 12.53 -12.07 -5.23
N SER A 423 11.77 -13.17 -5.20
CA SER A 423 12.22 -14.44 -4.64
C SER A 423 12.95 -15.25 -5.71
N ALA A 424 14.01 -15.95 -5.30
CA ALA A 424 14.72 -16.93 -6.11
C ALA A 424 15.16 -18.09 -5.23
N ASP A 425 15.20 -19.30 -5.80
CA ASP A 425 15.70 -20.47 -5.08
C ASP A 425 17.23 -20.41 -5.03
N GLY A 426 17.78 -20.63 -3.83
CA GLY A 426 19.23 -20.71 -3.65
C GLY A 426 19.82 -21.97 -4.27
N VAL A 427 21.09 -21.90 -4.67
CA VAL A 427 21.84 -23.07 -5.11
C VAL A 427 22.06 -24.04 -3.95
N THR A 428 22.06 -25.32 -4.26
CA THR A 428 22.25 -26.39 -3.27
C THR A 428 23.73 -26.61 -2.97
N ALA A 429 24.02 -27.18 -1.79
CA ALA A 429 25.38 -27.62 -1.45
C ALA A 429 25.97 -28.58 -2.49
N GLN A 430 25.14 -29.43 -3.10
CA GLN A 430 25.56 -30.35 -4.14
C GLN A 430 26.01 -29.61 -5.42
N GLN A 431 25.31 -28.55 -5.82
CA GLN A 431 25.70 -27.74 -6.98
C GLN A 431 27.01 -26.99 -6.73
N MET A 432 27.20 -26.45 -5.52
CA MET A 432 28.44 -25.78 -5.13
C MET A 432 29.63 -26.77 -5.11
N ALA A 433 29.43 -27.96 -4.54
CA ALA A 433 30.45 -28.99 -4.43
C ALA A 433 30.83 -29.67 -5.77
N ALA A 434 30.03 -29.46 -6.82
CA ALA A 434 30.29 -30.02 -8.14
C ALA A 434 31.32 -29.21 -8.95
N LEU A 435 31.71 -28.02 -8.49
CA LEU A 435 32.70 -27.18 -9.17
C LEU A 435 34.11 -27.77 -9.08
N THR A 436 34.80 -27.87 -10.21
CA THR A 436 36.24 -28.19 -10.21
C THR A 436 37.07 -26.98 -9.75
N PRO A 437 38.34 -27.17 -9.34
CA PRO A 437 39.22 -26.05 -8.99
C PRO A 437 39.33 -24.97 -10.08
N GLU A 438 39.40 -25.38 -11.35
CA GLU A 438 39.47 -24.44 -12.48
C GLU A 438 38.16 -23.66 -12.67
N GLN A 439 37.02 -24.31 -12.38
CA GLN A 439 35.71 -23.67 -12.41
C GLN A 439 35.54 -22.71 -11.23
N VAL A 440 36.02 -23.04 -10.03
CA VAL A 440 36.00 -22.13 -8.87
C VAL A 440 36.71 -20.82 -9.20
N GLU A 441 37.83 -20.87 -9.90
CA GLU A 441 38.60 -19.68 -10.26
C GLU A 441 37.81 -18.71 -11.18
N THR A 442 37.03 -19.28 -12.11
CA THR A 442 36.42 -18.52 -13.21
C THR A 442 34.90 -18.33 -13.08
N ALA A 443 34.25 -19.10 -12.20
CA ALA A 443 32.80 -19.09 -12.03
C ALA A 443 32.31 -17.72 -11.57
N ARG A 444 31.14 -17.32 -12.06
CA ARG A 444 30.42 -16.13 -11.59
C ARG A 444 29.23 -16.56 -10.76
N LEU A 445 29.16 -16.05 -9.54
CA LEU A 445 28.07 -16.33 -8.60
C LEU A 445 27.09 -15.17 -8.63
N THR A 446 25.84 -15.44 -9.01
CA THR A 446 24.78 -14.43 -8.94
C THR A 446 24.18 -14.44 -7.54
N LEU A 447 24.29 -13.32 -6.82
CA LEU A 447 23.67 -13.18 -5.50
C LEU A 447 22.14 -13.05 -5.60
N HIS A 448 21.45 -13.49 -4.56
CA HIS A 448 20.00 -13.41 -4.46
C HIS A 448 19.55 -11.94 -4.51
N PRO A 449 18.46 -11.59 -5.23
CA PRO A 449 18.02 -10.18 -5.40
C PRO A 449 17.69 -9.42 -4.10
N ALA A 450 17.40 -10.16 -3.03
CA ALA A 450 17.18 -9.62 -1.69
C ALA A 450 18.47 -9.45 -0.86
N CYS A 451 19.65 -9.73 -1.44
CA CYS A 451 20.93 -9.56 -0.79
C CYS A 451 21.49 -8.15 -1.05
N THR A 452 21.79 -7.44 0.02
CA THR A 452 22.46 -6.13 -0.04
C THR A 452 23.53 -6.05 1.02
N LEU A 453 24.76 -5.78 0.60
CA LEU A 453 25.89 -5.58 1.49
C LEU A 453 25.83 -4.20 2.14
N LEU A 454 26.27 -4.15 3.39
CA LEU A 454 26.33 -2.94 4.20
C LEU A 454 27.73 -2.80 4.78
N ALA A 455 28.23 -1.58 4.75
CA ALA A 455 29.42 -1.17 5.46
C ALA A 455 29.12 0.16 6.15
N SER A 456 29.51 0.27 7.42
CA SER A 456 29.33 1.47 8.23
C SER A 456 30.61 1.73 9.03
N GLU A 457 30.87 3.00 9.33
CA GLU A 457 31.89 3.38 10.32
C GLU A 457 31.39 3.21 11.77
N TRP A 458 30.11 2.83 11.92
CA TRP A 458 29.42 2.70 13.19
C TRP A 458 28.91 1.28 13.41
N ALA A 459 28.79 0.88 14.68
CA ALA A 459 28.30 -0.43 15.12
C ALA A 459 26.77 -0.59 14.93
N THR A 460 26.29 -0.35 13.71
CA THR A 460 24.86 -0.30 13.36
C THR A 460 24.17 -1.65 13.42
N ILE A 461 24.86 -2.74 13.07
CA ILE A 461 24.28 -4.09 13.10
C ILE A 461 24.03 -4.57 14.52
N PRO A 462 25.01 -4.57 15.45
CA PRO A 462 24.74 -4.97 16.83
C PRO A 462 23.77 -3.99 17.51
N LEU A 463 23.78 -2.69 17.16
CA LEU A 463 22.79 -1.73 17.64
C LEU A 463 21.38 -2.11 17.18
N TRP A 464 21.20 -2.42 15.90
CA TRP A 464 19.91 -2.87 15.36
C TRP A 464 19.46 -4.17 16.02
N GLN A 465 20.37 -5.16 16.16
CA GLN A 465 20.08 -6.44 16.80
C GLN A 465 19.68 -6.26 18.28
N ALA A 466 20.27 -5.33 19.01
CA ALA A 466 19.91 -5.01 20.39
C ALA A 466 18.46 -4.50 20.54
N HIS A 467 17.88 -3.94 19.48
CA HIS A 467 16.50 -3.48 19.44
C HIS A 467 15.51 -4.55 18.97
N GLN A 468 15.98 -5.77 18.69
CA GLN A 468 15.10 -6.87 18.31
C GLN A 468 14.61 -7.67 19.51
N ALA A 469 13.30 -7.88 19.56
CA ALA A 469 12.65 -8.63 20.62
C ALA A 469 13.27 -10.03 20.76
N GLY A 470 13.81 -10.33 21.94
CA GLY A 470 14.40 -11.62 22.27
C GLY A 470 15.77 -11.90 21.65
N SER A 471 16.47 -10.89 21.12
CA SER A 471 17.81 -11.09 20.53
C SER A 471 18.88 -11.44 21.57
N GLY A 472 18.77 -10.90 22.79
CA GLY A 472 19.79 -11.02 23.83
C GLY A 472 21.09 -10.25 23.54
N VAL A 473 21.16 -9.53 22.42
CA VAL A 473 22.32 -8.70 22.06
C VAL A 473 22.28 -7.43 22.90
N PRO A 474 23.35 -7.10 23.67
CA PRO A 474 23.39 -5.88 24.45
C PRO A 474 23.57 -4.66 23.56
N PHE A 475 23.16 -3.49 24.07
CA PHE A 475 23.49 -2.22 23.43
C PHE A 475 25.03 -2.09 23.29
N PRO A 476 25.57 -1.71 22.12
CA PRO A 476 27.02 -1.62 21.92
C PRO A 476 27.69 -0.61 22.87
N ALA A 477 28.79 -1.02 23.51
CA ALA A 477 29.55 -0.14 24.41
C ALA A 477 30.27 0.99 23.66
N GLU A 478 30.68 0.74 22.41
CA GLU A 478 31.33 1.71 21.52
C GLU A 478 30.58 1.72 20.19
N LEU A 479 30.01 2.88 19.83
CA LEU A 479 29.28 3.04 18.57
C LEU A 479 30.21 3.37 17.40
N ALA A 480 31.35 4.02 17.65
CA ALA A 480 32.32 4.41 16.62
C ALA A 480 33.25 3.24 16.27
N SER A 481 32.67 2.17 15.74
CA SER A 481 33.39 0.95 15.35
C SER A 481 32.94 0.51 13.97
N PRO A 482 33.85 0.31 13.00
CA PRO A 482 33.49 -0.16 11.68
C PRO A 482 32.76 -1.50 11.72
N ASP A 483 31.70 -1.60 10.92
CA ASP A 483 30.80 -2.73 10.93
C ASP A 483 30.43 -3.14 9.50
N PHE A 484 30.36 -4.44 9.26
CA PHE A 484 30.08 -5.02 7.95
C PHE A 484 28.95 -6.02 8.07
N GLY A 485 28.02 -5.99 7.11
CA GLY A 485 26.88 -6.86 7.15
C GLY A 485 26.29 -7.19 5.80
N LEU A 486 25.35 -8.11 5.85
CA LEU A 486 24.52 -8.49 4.73
C LEU A 486 23.07 -8.52 5.17
N VAL A 487 22.25 -7.71 4.52
CA VAL A 487 20.81 -7.92 4.53
C VAL A 487 20.50 -9.04 3.56
N THR A 488 19.73 -10.03 4.02
CA THR A 488 19.22 -11.11 3.19
C THR A 488 17.81 -11.49 3.65
N ARG A 489 17.14 -12.33 2.88
CA ARG A 489 15.78 -12.81 3.16
C ARG A 489 15.67 -14.30 2.84
N PRO A 490 16.29 -15.20 3.62
CA PRO A 490 16.10 -16.62 3.45
C PRO A 490 14.62 -16.96 3.67
N ARG A 491 14.03 -17.65 2.69
CA ARG A 491 12.58 -17.92 2.60
C ARG A 491 11.78 -16.62 2.46
N TRP A 492 11.37 -16.02 3.58
CA TRP A 492 10.43 -14.89 3.61
C TRP A 492 10.73 -13.84 4.69
N LYS A 493 11.67 -14.11 5.60
CA LYS A 493 11.98 -13.21 6.72
C LYS A 493 13.28 -12.48 6.44
N THR A 494 13.23 -11.16 6.45
CA THR A 494 14.43 -10.33 6.33
C THR A 494 15.26 -10.47 7.60
N GLN A 495 16.57 -10.51 7.42
CA GLN A 495 17.54 -10.65 8.49
C GLN A 495 18.82 -9.90 8.14
N VAL A 496 19.61 -9.62 9.17
CA VAL A 496 20.93 -9.01 9.05
C VAL A 496 21.96 -10.00 9.55
N LEU A 497 22.92 -10.34 8.69
CA LEU A 497 24.06 -11.19 9.02
C LEU A 497 25.28 -10.30 9.24
N PRO A 498 25.89 -10.31 10.44
CA PRO A 498 27.21 -9.73 10.63
C PRO A 498 28.22 -10.43 9.75
N LEU A 499 29.12 -9.67 9.13
CA LEU A 499 30.21 -10.17 8.30
C LEU A 499 31.55 -9.73 8.87
N THR A 500 32.59 -10.54 8.65
CA THR A 500 33.96 -10.04 8.80
C THR A 500 34.31 -9.12 7.63
N ALA A 501 35.36 -8.31 7.79
CA ALA A 501 35.87 -7.47 6.69
C ALA A 501 36.30 -8.30 5.46
N ALA A 502 36.81 -9.52 5.67
CA ALA A 502 37.19 -10.46 4.61
C ALA A 502 35.96 -11.03 3.89
N SER A 503 34.95 -11.50 4.63
CA SER A 503 33.69 -11.99 4.06
C SER A 503 32.96 -10.90 3.25
N HIS A 504 32.94 -9.67 3.76
CA HIS A 504 32.36 -8.54 3.05
C HIS A 504 33.14 -8.20 1.77
N ALA A 505 34.47 -8.23 1.80
CA ALA A 505 35.30 -8.01 0.60
C ALA A 505 35.01 -9.06 -0.49
N ALA A 506 34.94 -10.34 -0.12
CA ALA A 506 34.58 -11.42 -1.04
C ALA A 506 33.21 -11.20 -1.71
N LEU A 507 32.19 -10.98 -0.88
CA LEU A 507 30.83 -10.77 -1.37
C LEU A 507 30.70 -9.47 -2.21
N SER A 508 31.50 -8.44 -1.91
CA SER A 508 31.52 -7.19 -2.69
C SER A 508 32.02 -7.42 -4.11
N VAL A 509 33.04 -8.27 -4.29
CA VAL A 509 33.53 -8.67 -5.62
C VAL A 509 32.43 -9.41 -6.39
N LEU A 510 31.75 -10.36 -5.74
CA LEU A 510 30.64 -11.11 -6.37
C LEU A 510 29.46 -10.20 -6.73
N ALA A 511 29.08 -9.28 -5.84
CA ALA A 511 28.00 -8.31 -6.09
C ALA A 511 28.32 -7.38 -7.27
N ALA A 512 29.60 -7.05 -7.48
CA ALA A 512 30.08 -6.30 -8.65
C ALA A 512 30.20 -7.16 -9.93
N GLY A 513 29.82 -8.44 -9.86
CA GLY A 513 29.85 -9.38 -10.97
C GLY A 513 31.21 -10.02 -11.21
N GLY A 514 32.15 -9.96 -10.27
CA GLY A 514 33.46 -10.62 -10.33
C GLY A 514 33.38 -12.16 -10.33
N THR A 515 34.54 -12.81 -10.49
CA THR A 515 34.62 -14.28 -10.40
C THR A 515 34.76 -14.74 -8.96
N PHE A 516 34.51 -16.02 -8.71
CA PHE A 516 34.65 -16.60 -7.39
C PHE A 516 36.11 -16.66 -6.94
N GLY A 517 37.07 -16.95 -7.82
CA GLY A 517 38.51 -16.80 -7.53
C GLY A 517 38.88 -15.40 -7.05
N ALA A 518 38.47 -14.35 -7.78
CA ALA A 518 38.75 -12.96 -7.40
C ALA A 518 38.09 -12.56 -6.06
N ALA A 519 36.97 -13.18 -5.71
CA ALA A 519 36.32 -12.97 -4.42
C ALA A 519 37.12 -13.62 -3.27
N LEU A 520 37.71 -14.79 -3.50
CA LEU A 520 38.60 -15.45 -2.53
C LEU A 520 39.89 -14.64 -2.36
N ASP A 521 40.49 -14.16 -3.44
CA ASP A 521 41.67 -13.29 -3.39
C ASP A 521 41.41 -12.06 -2.52
N ALA A 522 40.28 -11.37 -2.76
CA ALA A 522 39.90 -10.19 -1.97
C ALA A 522 39.63 -10.51 -0.48
N ALA A 523 39.21 -11.74 -0.16
CA ALA A 523 39.06 -12.20 1.22
C ALA A 523 40.42 -12.42 1.88
N PHE A 524 41.32 -13.15 1.21
CA PHE A 524 42.65 -13.46 1.70
C PHE A 524 43.55 -12.22 1.84
N GLU A 525 43.38 -11.21 0.99
CA GLU A 525 44.04 -9.91 1.17
C GLU A 525 43.67 -9.20 2.49
N ARG A 526 42.54 -9.57 3.11
CA ARG A 526 42.08 -9.02 4.39
C ARG A 526 42.36 -9.93 5.57
N ASP A 527 42.39 -11.24 5.34
CA ASP A 527 42.57 -12.27 6.35
C ASP A 527 43.21 -13.52 5.74
N ASP A 528 44.50 -13.74 6.01
CA ASP A 528 45.24 -14.91 5.52
C ASP A 528 44.66 -16.25 6.03
N GLU A 529 43.88 -16.22 7.12
CA GLU A 529 43.23 -17.39 7.73
C GLU A 529 41.74 -17.54 7.32
N TYR A 530 41.32 -16.86 6.25
CA TYR A 530 39.92 -16.88 5.79
C TYR A 530 39.36 -18.30 5.57
N ASP A 531 38.38 -18.67 6.40
CA ASP A 531 37.71 -19.98 6.32
C ASP A 531 36.67 -20.01 5.18
N ILE A 532 37.13 -20.43 4.00
CA ILE A 532 36.29 -20.60 2.81
C ILE A 532 35.10 -21.53 3.09
N ALA A 533 35.31 -22.63 3.80
CA ALA A 533 34.29 -23.66 4.00
C ALA A 533 33.16 -23.14 4.90
N ALA A 534 33.49 -22.47 6.00
CA ALA A 534 32.50 -21.85 6.88
C ALA A 534 31.69 -20.77 6.17
N ASN A 535 32.34 -19.93 5.35
CA ASN A 535 31.66 -18.88 4.60
C ASN A 535 30.75 -19.45 3.52
N LEU A 536 31.18 -20.48 2.77
CA LEU A 536 30.33 -21.14 1.78
C LEU A 536 29.11 -21.80 2.43
N GLN A 537 29.29 -22.43 3.59
CA GLN A 537 28.17 -23.00 4.34
C GLN A 537 27.17 -21.91 4.73
N GLN A 538 27.63 -20.76 5.23
CA GLN A 538 26.78 -19.60 5.53
C GLN A 538 26.04 -19.11 4.27
N TRP A 539 26.70 -19.07 3.11
CA TRP A 539 26.08 -18.65 1.87
C TRP A 539 24.97 -19.58 1.41
N ILE A 540 25.15 -20.90 1.60
CA ILE A 540 24.14 -21.91 1.27
C ILE A 540 22.97 -21.84 2.26
N ASP A 541 23.25 -21.80 3.56
CA ASP A 541 22.22 -21.80 4.62
C ASP A 541 21.28 -20.60 4.52
N HIS A 542 21.78 -19.49 3.98
CA HIS A 542 21.02 -18.26 3.76
C HIS A 542 20.57 -18.04 2.31
N ALA A 543 20.78 -19.04 1.43
CA ALA A 543 20.40 -18.98 0.01
C ALA A 543 20.93 -17.72 -0.69
N LEU A 544 22.17 -17.32 -0.38
CA LEU A 544 22.76 -16.08 -0.87
C LEU A 544 23.08 -16.13 -2.37
N VAL A 545 23.37 -17.31 -2.91
CA VAL A 545 23.69 -17.51 -4.32
C VAL A 545 22.52 -18.22 -5.00
N VAL A 546 22.06 -17.71 -6.14
CA VAL A 546 20.91 -18.24 -6.88
C VAL A 546 21.28 -18.84 -8.23
N ARG A 547 22.49 -18.54 -8.73
CA ARG A 547 23.02 -19.10 -9.97
C ARG A 547 24.54 -19.15 -9.93
N ILE A 548 25.09 -20.21 -10.51
CA ILE A 548 26.52 -20.39 -10.77
C ILE A 548 26.70 -20.48 -12.28
N ASP A 549 27.45 -19.54 -12.85
CA ASP A 549 27.85 -19.54 -14.24
C ASP A 549 29.34 -19.96 -14.29
N ALA A 550 29.57 -21.28 -14.43
CA ALA A 550 30.89 -21.95 -14.30
C ALA A 550 31.57 -22.26 -15.64
#